data_AF-A0A2V4VNK5-F1
#
_entry.id   AF-A0A2V4VNK5-F1
#
_cell.length_a   1.000
_cell.length_b   1.000
_cell.length_c   1.000
_cell.angle_alpha   90.00
_cell.angle_beta   90.00
_cell.angle_gamma   90.00
#
_symmetry.space_group_name_H-M   'P 1'
#
loop_
_entity.id
_entity.type
_entity.pdbx_description
1 polymer ?
#
loop_
_entity_poly.entity_id
_entity_poly.type
_entity_poly.pdbx_seq_one_letter_code
_entity_poly.pdbx_strand_id
1 'polypeptide(L)'
;MYSINWDVVDGKPTSDKEKIKDFSNEFPFLTGPARIPDLYMKTLVKLANGEKAETPYEKQMAEFRKPENWYAGKVVMSQIDIRKQNYFTGAATPTMVSKWNLLRQSELETFNKIIYGKLPIDAFDQFVTNWKSNGGDQITQEVNDWFKS
;
A
#
# COMPACT_ATOMS: atom_id res chain seq x y z
N MET A 1 12.42 27.13 -13.99
CA MET A 1 11.10 27.80 -13.97
C MET A 1 10.31 27.16 -12.84
N TYR A 2 9.82 27.94 -11.86
CA TYR A 2 9.19 27.38 -10.65
C TYR A 2 7.84 26.74 -11.00
N SER A 3 7.62 25.47 -10.64
CA SER A 3 6.32 24.81 -10.80
C SER A 3 5.32 25.40 -9.80
N ILE A 4 4.36 26.18 -10.28
CA ILE A 4 3.34 26.82 -9.44
C ILE A 4 2.23 25.78 -9.19
N ASN A 5 2.23 25.19 -7.99
CA ASN A 5 1.26 24.18 -7.55
C ASN A 5 0.14 24.77 -6.67
N TRP A 6 0.10 26.10 -6.53
CA TRP A 6 -0.92 26.87 -5.79
C TRP A 6 -0.91 28.33 -6.24
N ASP A 7 -2.06 29.01 -6.20
CA ASP A 7 -2.19 30.44 -6.51
C ASP A 7 -3.25 31.09 -5.61
N VAL A 8 -3.33 32.42 -5.57
CA VAL A 8 -4.41 33.15 -4.89
C VAL A 8 -5.41 33.63 -5.93
N VAL A 9 -6.59 33.01 -5.93
CA VAL A 9 -7.72 33.40 -6.80
C VAL A 9 -8.82 33.97 -5.92
N ASP A 10 -9.32 35.16 -6.26
CA ASP A 10 -10.36 35.87 -5.51
C ASP A 10 -10.03 36.08 -4.01
N GLY A 11 -8.75 36.33 -3.71
CA GLY A 11 -8.26 36.56 -2.35
C GLY A 11 -8.19 35.30 -1.47
N LYS A 12 -8.45 34.12 -2.03
CA LYS A 12 -8.31 32.83 -1.34
C LYS A 12 -7.18 32.00 -1.96
N PRO A 13 -6.25 31.48 -1.16
CA PRO A 13 -5.28 30.50 -1.65
C PRO A 13 -6.01 29.25 -2.15
N THR A 14 -5.68 28.80 -3.37
CA THR A 14 -6.26 27.62 -4.02
C THR A 14 -5.17 26.78 -4.66
N SER A 15 -5.31 25.45 -4.59
CA SER A 15 -4.52 24.48 -5.37
C SER A 15 -5.35 23.83 -6.49
N ASP A 16 -6.59 24.29 -6.70
CA ASP A 16 -7.48 23.78 -7.74
C ASP A 16 -6.89 24.00 -9.14
N LYS A 17 -6.52 22.91 -9.81
CA LYS A 17 -5.90 22.92 -11.15
C LYS A 17 -6.78 23.59 -12.21
N GLU A 18 -8.10 23.62 -12.02
CA GLU A 18 -9.04 24.24 -12.98
C GLU A 18 -9.11 25.76 -12.81
N LYS A 19 -8.65 26.27 -11.66
CA LYS A 19 -8.65 27.69 -11.33
C LYS A 19 -7.27 28.36 -11.50
N ILE A 20 -6.21 27.58 -11.69
CA ILE A 20 -4.84 28.08 -11.84
C ILE A 20 -4.48 28.10 -13.34
N LYS A 21 -4.37 29.31 -13.90
CA LYS A 21 -4.20 29.54 -15.34
C LYS A 21 -2.94 28.90 -15.93
N ASP A 22 -1.86 28.83 -15.17
CA ASP A 22 -0.55 28.32 -15.60
C ASP A 22 -0.08 27.12 -14.76
N PHE A 23 -1.01 26.25 -14.36
CA PHE A 23 -0.70 25.06 -13.56
C PHE A 23 0.27 24.15 -14.33
N SER A 24 1.51 24.06 -13.87
CA SER A 24 2.53 23.17 -14.44
C SER A 24 2.70 21.96 -13.54
N ASN A 25 2.49 20.76 -14.12
CA ASN A 25 2.79 19.49 -13.48
C ASN A 25 4.20 18.97 -13.85
N GLU A 26 5.05 19.83 -14.43
CA GLU A 26 6.42 19.46 -14.77
C GLU A 26 7.23 19.26 -13.48
N PHE A 27 7.63 18.01 -13.23
CA PHE A 27 8.51 17.65 -12.13
C PHE A 27 9.92 18.22 -12.38
N PRO A 28 10.42 19.18 -11.57
CA PRO A 28 11.81 19.60 -11.68
C PRO A 28 12.72 18.46 -11.16
N PHE A 29 13.69 18.06 -11.98
CA PHE A 29 14.65 16.96 -11.71
C PHE A 29 15.75 17.30 -10.68
N LEU A 30 15.57 18.33 -9.85
CA LEU A 30 16.52 18.71 -8.80
C LEU A 30 15.86 18.55 -7.44
N THR A 31 16.34 17.55 -6.68
CA THR A 31 16.14 17.30 -5.25
C THR A 31 14.85 17.89 -4.67
N GLY A 32 13.81 17.06 -4.58
CA GLY A 32 12.52 17.47 -4.02
C GLY A 32 12.67 18.20 -2.68
N PRO A 33 11.73 19.12 -2.35
CA PRO A 33 11.78 19.89 -1.12
C PRO A 33 11.90 18.96 0.08
N ALA A 34 12.48 19.44 1.19
CA ALA A 34 12.60 18.68 2.43
C ALA A 34 11.26 18.01 2.76
N ARG A 35 11.24 16.67 2.70
CA ARG A 35 10.03 15.88 2.95
C ARG A 35 10.10 15.39 4.39
N ILE A 36 9.07 15.72 5.16
CA ILE A 36 8.78 14.99 6.40
C ILE A 36 8.22 13.63 5.96
N PRO A 37 8.96 12.51 6.14
CA PRO A 37 8.63 11.25 5.48
C PRO A 37 7.23 10.71 5.81
N ASP A 38 6.77 10.97 7.04
CA ASP A 38 5.50 10.52 7.58
C ASP A 38 4.34 11.51 7.40
N LEU A 39 4.62 12.76 6.99
CA LEU A 39 3.61 13.83 6.87
C LEU A 39 2.47 13.43 5.92
N TYR A 40 2.82 12.81 4.79
CA TYR A 40 1.83 12.34 3.82
C TYR A 40 0.88 11.32 4.45
N MET A 41 1.42 10.25 5.03
CA MET A 41 0.61 9.17 5.60
C MET A 41 -0.19 9.64 6.83
N LYS A 42 0.41 10.47 7.70
CA LYS A 42 -0.30 11.07 8.84
C LYS A 42 -1.46 11.96 8.38
N THR A 43 -1.26 12.75 7.33
CA THR A 43 -2.32 13.57 6.73
C THR A 43 -3.47 12.70 6.23
N LEU A 44 -3.17 11.59 5.51
CA LEU A 44 -4.21 10.66 5.06
C LEU A 44 -4.99 10.04 6.23
N VAL A 45 -4.30 9.62 7.29
CA VAL A 45 -4.92 9.07 8.51
C VAL A 45 -5.83 10.11 9.18
N LYS A 46 -5.35 11.35 9.34
CA LYS A 46 -6.11 12.48 9.90
C LYS A 46 -7.42 12.69 9.14
N LEU A 47 -7.33 12.79 7.81
CA LEU A 47 -8.49 12.96 6.94
C LEU A 47 -9.45 11.75 7.01
N ALA A 48 -8.92 10.52 7.07
CA ALA A 48 -9.72 9.31 7.22
C ALA A 48 -10.45 9.21 8.57
N ASN A 49 -9.95 9.89 9.61
CA ASN A 49 -10.62 10.00 10.91
C ASN A 49 -11.70 11.09 10.93
N GLY A 50 -11.87 11.85 9.84
CA GLY A 50 -12.80 12.97 9.76
C GLY A 50 -12.28 14.24 10.46
N GLU A 51 -10.99 14.28 10.80
CA GLU A 51 -10.38 15.45 11.42
C GLU A 51 -10.20 16.58 10.38
N LYS A 52 -10.24 17.83 10.85
CA LYS A 52 -10.18 19.01 9.98
C LYS A 52 -8.77 19.21 9.42
N ALA A 53 -8.69 19.54 8.13
CA ALA A 53 -7.45 19.99 7.49
C ALA A 53 -7.11 21.43 7.90
N GLU A 54 -5.95 21.63 8.52
CA GLU A 54 -5.53 22.90 9.12
C GLU A 54 -4.38 23.52 8.33
N THR A 55 -3.35 22.72 8.04
CA THR A 55 -2.17 23.20 7.30
C THR A 55 -2.49 23.34 5.80
N PRO A 56 -1.77 24.21 5.06
CA PRO A 56 -1.91 24.30 3.61
C PRO A 56 -1.73 22.94 2.91
N TYR A 57 -0.81 22.11 3.41
CA TYR A 57 -0.58 20.76 2.89
C TYR A 57 -1.76 19.82 3.13
N GLU A 58 -2.33 19.81 4.34
CA GLU A 58 -3.50 18.99 4.66
C GLU A 58 -4.71 19.38 3.81
N LYS A 59 -4.92 20.70 3.60
CA LYS A 59 -6.01 21.21 2.75
C LYS A 59 -5.82 20.78 1.31
N GLN A 60 -4.61 20.93 0.79
CA GLN A 60 -4.24 20.46 -0.54
C GLN A 60 -4.47 18.94 -0.69
N MET A 61 -4.12 18.12 0.31
CA MET A 61 -4.39 16.68 0.28
C MET A 61 -5.89 16.37 0.36
N ALA A 62 -6.66 17.11 1.15
CA ALA A 62 -8.11 16.96 1.24
C ALA A 62 -8.81 17.31 -0.08
N GLU A 63 -8.27 18.26 -0.85
CA GLU A 63 -8.78 18.63 -2.17
C GLU A 63 -8.38 17.61 -3.25
N PHE A 64 -7.12 17.16 -3.26
CA PHE A 64 -6.61 16.30 -4.35
C PHE A 64 -6.84 14.80 -4.17
N ARG A 65 -7.01 14.32 -2.93
CA ARG A 65 -7.13 12.88 -2.64
C ARG A 65 -8.57 12.52 -2.38
N LYS A 66 -9.00 11.39 -2.94
CA LYS A 66 -10.34 10.87 -2.71
C LYS A 66 -10.45 10.21 -1.33
N PRO A 67 -11.66 10.06 -0.75
CA PRO A 67 -11.83 9.36 0.52
C PRO A 67 -11.20 7.97 0.55
N GLU A 68 -11.25 7.21 -0.56
CA GLU A 68 -10.63 5.88 -0.66
C GLU A 68 -9.12 5.94 -0.44
N ASN A 69 -8.45 7.02 -0.89
CA ASN A 69 -7.01 7.20 -0.65
C ASN A 69 -6.73 7.44 0.84
N TRP A 70 -7.57 8.18 1.54
CA TRP A 70 -7.42 8.43 2.97
C TRP A 70 -7.59 7.12 3.76
N TYR A 71 -8.65 6.36 3.48
CA TYR A 71 -8.90 5.07 4.12
C TYR A 71 -7.80 4.05 3.83
N ALA A 72 -7.31 3.98 2.58
CA ALA A 72 -6.16 3.15 2.25
C ALA A 72 -4.92 3.54 3.07
N GLY A 73 -4.66 4.85 3.22
CA GLY A 73 -3.58 5.34 4.07
C GLY A 73 -3.75 4.90 5.53
N LYS A 74 -4.97 4.98 6.08
CA LYS A 74 -5.29 4.51 7.43
C LYS A 74 -5.06 3.01 7.60
N VAL A 75 -5.51 2.20 6.65
CA VAL A 75 -5.31 0.73 6.67
C VAL A 75 -3.83 0.38 6.61
N VAL A 76 -3.05 1.05 5.75
CA VAL A 76 -1.60 0.83 5.66
C VAL A 76 -0.91 1.19 6.98
N MET A 77 -1.24 2.34 7.56
CA MET A 77 -0.63 2.80 8.81
C MET A 77 -1.05 1.96 10.02
N SER A 78 -2.27 1.42 10.05
CA SER A 78 -2.70 0.50 11.12
C SER A 78 -1.97 -0.84 11.10
N GLN A 79 -1.26 -1.15 10.01
CA GLN A 79 -0.53 -2.41 9.86
C GLN A 79 0.97 -2.26 10.14
N ILE A 80 1.46 -1.08 10.55
CA ILE A 80 2.90 -0.80 10.65
C ILE A 80 3.65 -1.80 11.55
N ASP A 81 3.03 -2.25 12.65
CA ASP A 81 3.65 -3.16 13.61
C ASP A 81 3.58 -4.63 13.19
N ILE A 82 2.58 -4.99 12.39
CA ILE A 82 2.35 -6.37 11.93
C ILE A 82 2.97 -6.65 10.56
N ARG A 83 3.22 -5.62 9.76
CA ARG A 83 3.88 -5.76 8.47
C ARG A 83 5.31 -6.24 8.68
N LYS A 84 5.61 -7.44 8.18
CA LYS A 84 6.97 -7.97 8.13
C LYS A 84 7.54 -7.78 6.73
N GLN A 85 8.73 -7.21 6.65
CA GLN A 85 9.50 -7.20 5.41
C GLN A 85 9.84 -8.64 5.06
N ASN A 86 9.70 -9.03 3.78
CA ASN A 86 10.24 -10.31 3.35
C ASN A 86 11.78 -10.21 3.35
N TYR A 87 12.42 -10.94 4.25
CA TYR A 87 13.88 -11.00 4.36
C TYR A 87 14.51 -12.09 3.51
N PHE A 88 13.70 -13.00 2.94
CA PHE A 88 14.21 -14.04 2.06
C PHE A 88 14.67 -13.45 0.73
N THR A 89 15.99 -13.36 0.53
CA THR A 89 16.64 -12.84 -0.67
C THR A 89 17.52 -13.89 -1.36
N GLY A 90 17.51 -15.14 -0.86
CA GLY A 90 18.23 -16.26 -1.46
C GLY A 90 17.62 -16.74 -2.78
N ALA A 91 18.32 -17.69 -3.42
CA ALA A 91 17.76 -18.42 -4.55
C ALA A 91 16.52 -19.23 -4.11
N ALA A 92 15.64 -19.55 -5.06
CA ALA A 92 14.48 -20.39 -4.77
C ALA A 92 14.91 -21.72 -4.15
N THR A 93 14.24 -22.12 -3.08
CA THR A 93 14.52 -23.39 -2.39
C THR A 93 14.13 -24.60 -3.27
N PRO A 94 14.66 -25.81 -3.02
CA PRO A 94 14.31 -26.99 -3.82
C PRO A 94 12.80 -27.26 -3.88
N THR A 95 12.10 -27.06 -2.76
CA THR A 95 10.65 -27.26 -2.71
C THR A 95 9.91 -26.12 -3.41
N MET A 96 10.41 -24.87 -3.33
CA MET A 96 9.84 -23.78 -4.13
C MET A 96 9.92 -24.09 -5.63
N VAL A 97 11.07 -24.57 -6.12
CA VAL A 97 11.25 -24.90 -7.55
C VAL A 97 10.21 -25.92 -8.03
N SER A 98 9.90 -26.93 -7.20
CA SER A 98 9.01 -28.03 -7.60
C SER A 98 7.52 -27.80 -7.31
N LYS A 99 7.16 -27.04 -6.27
CA LYS A 99 5.77 -26.93 -5.76
C LYS A 99 5.18 -25.52 -5.80
N TRP A 100 6.00 -24.47 -5.87
CA TRP A 100 5.51 -23.09 -5.64
C TRP A 100 4.46 -22.61 -6.63
N ASN A 101 4.54 -23.06 -7.89
CA ASN A 101 3.54 -22.70 -8.89
C ASN A 101 2.14 -23.23 -8.52
N LEU A 102 2.06 -24.50 -8.12
CA LEU A 102 0.80 -25.14 -7.72
C LEU A 102 0.23 -24.50 -6.45
N LEU A 103 1.09 -24.20 -5.47
CA LEU A 103 0.69 -23.55 -4.23
C LEU A 103 0.09 -22.16 -4.49
N ARG A 104 0.74 -21.33 -5.33
CA ARG A 104 0.25 -20.00 -5.71
C ARG A 104 -1.05 -20.05 -6.51
N GLN A 105 -1.19 -21.04 -7.39
CA GLN A 105 -2.43 -21.22 -8.13
C GLN A 105 -3.59 -21.56 -7.18
N SER A 106 -3.39 -22.50 -6.25
CA SER A 106 -4.40 -22.87 -5.26
C SER A 106 -4.79 -21.68 -4.36
N GLU A 107 -3.82 -20.86 -3.97
CA GLU A 107 -4.04 -19.62 -3.21
C GLU A 107 -4.93 -18.64 -3.99
N LEU A 108 -4.54 -18.30 -5.22
CA LEU A 108 -5.29 -17.37 -6.08
C LEU A 108 -6.72 -17.86 -6.33
N GLU A 109 -6.91 -19.14 -6.64
CA GLU A 109 -8.23 -19.71 -6.88
C GLU A 109 -9.12 -19.67 -5.64
N THR A 110 -8.57 -20.02 -4.48
CA THR A 110 -9.32 -20.02 -3.22
C THR A 110 -9.72 -18.60 -2.84
N PHE A 111 -8.77 -17.66 -2.85
CA PHE A 111 -9.02 -16.29 -2.40
C PHE A 111 -10.02 -15.59 -3.32
N ASN A 112 -9.91 -15.79 -4.64
CA ASN A 112 -10.90 -15.25 -5.58
C ASN A 112 -12.30 -15.81 -5.30
N LYS A 113 -12.43 -17.12 -5.06
CA LYS A 113 -13.73 -17.71 -4.74
C LYS A 113 -14.32 -17.15 -3.44
N ILE A 114 -13.50 -16.90 -2.42
CA ILE A 114 -13.94 -16.26 -1.17
C ILE A 114 -14.40 -14.82 -1.44
N ILE A 115 -13.58 -14.01 -2.13
CA ILE A 115 -13.87 -12.59 -2.41
C ILE A 115 -15.16 -12.44 -3.24
N TYR A 116 -15.38 -13.32 -4.21
CA TYR A 116 -16.60 -13.32 -5.03
C TYR A 116 -17.79 -14.07 -4.40
N GLY A 117 -17.68 -14.48 -3.13
CA GLY A 117 -18.77 -15.15 -2.40
C GLY A 117 -19.13 -16.55 -2.91
N LYS A 118 -18.26 -17.18 -3.71
CA LYS A 118 -18.42 -18.57 -4.18
C LYS A 118 -17.99 -19.60 -3.14
N LEU A 119 -17.18 -19.18 -2.17
CA LEU A 119 -16.81 -19.97 -1.00
C LEU A 119 -17.00 -19.15 0.28
N PRO A 120 -17.43 -19.77 1.39
CA PRO A 120 -17.46 -19.12 2.70
C PRO A 120 -16.05 -18.85 3.25
N ILE A 121 -15.93 -17.95 4.24
CA ILE A 121 -14.64 -17.50 4.79
C ILE A 121 -13.85 -18.62 5.49
N ASP A 122 -14.55 -19.60 6.06
CA ASP A 122 -14.00 -20.81 6.68
C ASP A 122 -13.25 -21.71 5.69
N ALA A 123 -13.48 -21.57 4.38
CA ALA A 123 -12.70 -22.25 3.34
C ALA A 123 -11.20 -21.87 3.40
N PHE A 124 -10.86 -20.75 4.02
CA PHE A 124 -9.47 -20.36 4.27
C PHE A 124 -8.73 -21.39 5.13
N ASP A 125 -9.35 -21.93 6.18
CA ASP A 125 -8.69 -22.87 7.10
C ASP A 125 -8.35 -24.20 6.39
N GLN A 126 -9.25 -24.65 5.51
CA GLN A 126 -9.00 -25.81 4.65
C GLN A 126 -7.89 -25.53 3.65
N PHE A 127 -7.87 -24.34 3.05
CA PHE A 127 -6.78 -23.93 2.16
C PHE A 127 -5.43 -23.93 2.88
N VAL A 128 -5.34 -23.36 4.09
CA VAL A 128 -4.11 -23.35 4.88
C VAL A 128 -3.63 -24.78 5.15
N THR A 129 -4.54 -25.67 5.55
CA THR A 129 -4.22 -27.08 5.79
C THR A 129 -3.64 -27.74 4.54
N ASN A 130 -4.30 -27.56 3.39
CA ASN A 130 -3.84 -28.11 2.12
C ASN A 130 -2.53 -27.48 1.63
N TRP A 131 -2.36 -26.18 1.79
CA TRP A 131 -1.16 -25.46 1.36
C TRP A 131 0.06 -25.97 2.13
N LYS A 132 -0.08 -26.13 3.45
CA LYS A 132 0.95 -26.68 4.32
C LYS A 132 1.36 -28.09 3.89
N SER A 133 0.38 -28.98 3.72
CA SER A 133 0.63 -30.38 3.35
C SER A 133 1.23 -30.53 1.95
N ASN A 134 0.95 -29.60 1.02
CA ASN A 134 1.44 -29.65 -0.36
C ASN A 134 2.83 -29.03 -0.57
N GLY A 135 3.57 -28.79 0.50
CA GLY A 135 4.95 -28.28 0.46
C GLY A 135 5.14 -26.92 1.12
N GLY A 136 4.07 -26.28 1.57
CA GLY A 136 4.16 -25.00 2.27
C GLY A 136 4.96 -25.05 3.57
N ASP A 137 4.78 -26.11 4.37
CA ASP A 137 5.56 -26.29 5.61
C ASP A 137 7.04 -26.51 5.31
N GLN A 138 7.36 -27.33 4.30
CA GLN A 138 8.74 -27.60 3.90
C GLN A 138 9.43 -26.33 3.38
N ILE A 139 8.75 -25.54 2.54
CA ILE A 139 9.27 -24.24 2.08
C ILE A 139 9.51 -23.30 3.25
N THR A 140 8.58 -23.24 4.20
CA THR A 140 8.72 -22.43 5.42
C THR A 140 9.94 -22.84 6.22
N GLN A 141 10.19 -24.14 6.36
CA GLN A 141 11.39 -24.64 7.01
C GLN A 141 12.66 -24.25 6.26
N GLU A 142 12.73 -24.50 4.95
CA GLU A 142 13.90 -24.19 4.11
C GLU A 142 14.26 -22.69 4.17
N VAL A 143 13.26 -21.80 4.13
CA VAL A 143 13.46 -20.35 4.27
C VAL A 143 13.97 -19.97 5.66
N ASN A 144 13.42 -20.57 6.71
CA ASN A 144 13.87 -20.31 8.08
C ASN A 144 15.29 -20.83 8.34
N ASP A 145 15.67 -21.94 7.72
CA ASP A 145 17.02 -22.48 7.83
C ASP A 145 18.01 -21.59 7.07
N TRP A 146 17.66 -21.10 5.89
CA TRP A 146 18.42 -20.06 5.18
C TRP A 146 18.57 -18.78 6.00
N PHE A 147 17.54 -18.37 6.73
CA PHE A 147 17.61 -17.14 7.54
C PHE A 147 18.55 -17.26 8.74
N LYS A 148 18.79 -18.49 9.22
CA LYS A 148 19.68 -18.77 10.36
C LYS A 148 21.14 -19.01 9.95
N SER A 149 21.43 -19.21 8.66
CA SER A 149 22.78 -19.43 8.14
C SER A 149 23.53 -18.12 7.91
#